data_AF-A0A538S6P1-F1
#
_entry.id   AF-A0A538S6P1-F1
#
_cell.length_a   1.000
_cell.length_b   1.000
_cell.length_c   1.000
_cell.angle_alpha   90.00
_cell.angle_beta   90.00
_cell.angle_gamma   90.00
#
_symmetry.space_group_name_H-M   'P 1'
#
loop_
_entity.id
_entity.type
_entity.pdbx_description
1 polymer ?
#
loop_
_entity_poly.entity_id
_entity_poly.type
_entity_poly.pdbx_seq_one_letter_code
_entity_poly.pdbx_strand_id
1 'polypeptide(L)'
;MAAARATTGIKPKVIPATEEGRLIYLGIKSALELGEEPCMIVDIGGGSMQLVLANRERCLYTLSAPLGALRLTESFVRSDPPARRDLQRLRQHVRETAGELLKKMGESAPAQAYGSSGSIHALATVSHWLETSTPLAHLNGHVLTLDSLRRTTRQLQAMTLRERERLPALDAHRAEIIVAGAMTLEHVLEELELPGMTLSDFGVREGMVSDYVARHAGEISSVARRPGLRLRSVLRCLGRFRIDMRHAKHIARLALELFDALQEVHELSPLDRELLHFAALLHDIGSVIGYDGHAEHAHYIIMNASLRGLSAEELRVIANVARYHNKARPRTRTSTPSTR
;
A
#
# COMPACT_ATOMS: atom_id res chain seq x y z
N MET A 1 18.24 13.37 22.02
CA MET A 1 19.37 13.29 21.06
C MET A 1 20.67 12.80 21.70
N ALA A 2 21.21 13.50 22.71
CA ALA A 2 22.46 13.08 23.37
C ALA A 2 22.34 11.71 24.07
N ALA A 3 21.26 11.48 24.83
CA ALA A 3 20.99 10.19 25.47
C ALA A 3 20.90 9.05 24.44
N ALA A 4 20.13 9.22 23.36
CA ALA A 4 20.01 8.22 22.29
C ALA A 4 21.37 7.86 21.66
N ARG A 5 22.24 8.85 21.41
CA ARG A 5 23.59 8.61 20.88
C ARG A 5 24.47 7.87 21.89
N ALA A 6 24.42 8.24 23.16
CA ALA A 6 25.19 7.60 24.21
C ALA A 6 24.79 6.12 24.38
N THR A 7 23.50 5.81 24.29
CA THR A 7 22.99 4.43 24.46
C THR A 7 23.17 3.56 23.22
N THR A 8 22.95 4.11 22.01
CA THR A 8 22.87 3.31 20.78
C THR A 8 24.07 3.45 19.86
N GLY A 9 24.95 4.44 20.09
CA GLY A 9 25.99 4.84 19.15
C GLY A 9 25.47 5.57 17.90
N ILE A 10 24.15 5.56 17.66
CA ILE A 10 23.53 6.18 16.50
C ILE A 10 23.26 7.66 16.80
N LYS A 11 23.74 8.56 15.95
CA LYS A 11 23.38 9.98 16.00
C LYS A 11 22.07 10.17 15.24
N PRO A 12 20.92 10.41 15.90
CA PRO A 12 19.69 10.64 15.17
C PRO A 12 19.81 11.94 14.36
N LYS A 13 19.15 12.02 13.21
CA LYS A 13 19.09 13.21 12.37
C LYS A 13 17.64 13.68 12.33
N VAL A 14 17.43 14.94 12.69
CA VAL A 14 16.11 15.58 12.54
C VAL A 14 15.97 15.96 11.07
N ILE A 15 14.88 15.54 10.45
CA ILE A 15 14.55 15.90 9.07
C ILE A 15 13.51 17.03 9.08
N PRO A 16 13.61 18.01 8.18
CA PRO A 16 12.53 18.98 7.95
C PRO A 16 11.24 18.27 7.51
N ALA A 17 10.09 18.85 7.82
CA ALA A 17 8.80 18.29 7.41
C ALA A 17 8.65 18.17 5.88
N THR A 18 9.26 19.09 5.12
CA THR A 18 9.32 19.01 3.65
C THR A 18 10.10 17.78 3.17
N GLU A 19 11.20 17.46 3.85
CA GLU A 19 11.99 16.26 3.54
C GLU A 19 11.24 14.99 3.96
N GLU A 20 10.53 15.01 5.09
CA GLU A 20 9.66 13.90 5.48
C GLU A 20 8.60 13.61 4.41
N GLY A 21 7.89 14.64 3.93
CA GLY A 21 6.92 14.50 2.83
C GLY A 21 7.54 13.95 1.55
N ARG A 22 8.72 14.45 1.15
CA ARG A 22 9.45 13.94 -0.02
C ARG A 22 9.83 12.47 0.13
N LEU A 23 10.26 12.05 1.33
CA LEU A 23 10.60 10.66 1.62
C LEU A 23 9.36 9.76 1.62
N ILE A 24 8.22 10.20 2.16
CA ILE A 24 6.95 9.46 2.06
C ILE A 24 6.60 9.25 0.59
N TYR A 25 6.67 10.29 -0.24
CA TYR A 25 6.46 10.17 -1.68
C TYR A 25 7.34 9.11 -2.32
N LEU A 26 8.65 9.11 -2.04
CA LEU A 26 9.56 8.10 -2.57
C LEU A 26 9.23 6.69 -2.08
N GLY A 27 8.83 6.54 -0.82
CA GLY A 27 8.36 5.28 -0.25
C GLY A 27 7.17 4.75 -1.03
N ILE A 28 6.11 5.54 -1.16
CA ILE A 28 4.87 5.19 -1.85
C ILE A 28 5.12 4.92 -3.34
N LYS A 29 5.87 5.78 -4.04
CA LYS A 29 6.26 5.57 -5.45
C LYS A 29 7.05 4.28 -5.67
N SER A 30 7.74 3.79 -4.64
CA SER A 30 8.45 2.51 -4.71
C SER A 30 7.57 1.29 -4.39
N ALA A 31 6.33 1.51 -3.92
CA ALA A 31 5.40 0.45 -3.52
C ALA A 31 4.15 0.36 -4.40
N LEU A 32 3.76 1.46 -5.04
CA LEU A 32 2.59 1.61 -5.89
C LEU A 32 2.97 2.30 -7.21
N GLU A 33 2.20 2.03 -8.25
CA GLU A 33 2.30 2.76 -9.51
C GLU A 33 1.45 4.03 -9.43
N LEU A 34 2.12 5.18 -9.47
CA LEU A 34 1.46 6.48 -9.54
C LEU A 34 1.18 6.83 -11.00
N GLY A 35 0.06 7.49 -11.26
CA GLY A 35 -0.32 8.01 -12.58
C GLY A 35 0.37 9.33 -12.93
N GLU A 36 0.14 9.81 -14.16
CA GLU A 36 0.64 11.11 -14.64
C GLU A 36 -0.12 12.30 -14.01
N GLU A 37 -1.42 12.10 -13.74
CA GLU A 37 -2.27 13.07 -13.06
C GLU A 37 -1.82 13.30 -11.61
N PRO A 38 -1.98 14.53 -11.07
CA PRO A 38 -1.69 14.81 -9.68
C PRO A 38 -2.48 13.90 -8.73
N CYS A 39 -1.80 13.38 -7.72
CA CYS A 39 -2.39 12.64 -6.62
C CYS A 39 -2.02 13.27 -5.27
N MET A 40 -2.91 13.07 -4.31
CA MET A 40 -2.67 13.43 -2.91
C MET A 40 -2.05 12.25 -2.19
N ILE A 41 -0.97 12.47 -1.46
CA ILE A 41 -0.40 11.51 -0.51
C ILE A 41 -0.65 12.05 0.90
N VAL A 42 -1.26 11.23 1.75
CA VAL A 42 -1.58 11.57 3.14
C VAL A 42 -0.82 10.63 4.08
N ASP A 43 -0.12 11.20 5.05
CA ASP A 43 0.48 10.46 6.17
C ASP A 43 0.08 11.09 7.50
N ILE A 44 -0.54 10.30 8.39
CA ILE A 44 -0.95 10.77 9.73
C ILE A 44 -0.07 10.09 10.78
N GLY A 45 0.91 10.84 11.28
CA GLY A 45 1.75 10.46 12.40
C GLY A 45 1.11 10.79 13.76
N GLY A 46 1.89 10.66 14.83
CA GLY A 46 1.45 11.04 16.18
C GLY A 46 1.40 12.56 16.38
N GLY A 47 2.40 13.28 15.87
CA GLY A 47 2.56 14.72 16.10
C GLY A 47 2.11 15.63 14.96
N SER A 48 2.09 15.13 13.72
CA SER A 48 1.77 15.89 12.51
C SER A 48 1.06 15.01 11.47
N MET A 49 0.45 15.67 10.50
CA MET A 49 -0.02 15.09 9.26
C MET A 49 0.78 15.70 8.10
N GLN A 50 1.19 14.87 7.16
CA GLN A 50 1.81 15.30 5.90
C GLN A 50 0.77 15.19 4.76
N LEU A 51 0.71 16.23 3.94
CA LEU A 51 -0.02 16.25 2.66
C LEU A 51 0.99 16.51 1.56
N VAL A 52 1.06 15.61 0.59
CA VAL A 52 2.04 15.67 -0.48
C VAL A 52 1.33 15.57 -1.82
N LEU A 53 1.39 16.64 -2.61
CA LEU A 53 0.90 16.62 -3.98
C LEU A 53 2.02 16.12 -4.88
N ALA A 54 1.76 15.06 -5.64
CA ALA A 54 2.78 14.44 -6.48
C ALA A 54 2.17 13.76 -7.71
N ASN A 55 3.02 13.32 -8.62
CA ASN A 55 2.64 12.40 -9.68
C ASN A 55 3.75 11.36 -9.89
N ARG A 56 3.63 10.54 -10.94
CA ARG A 56 4.63 9.54 -11.31
C ARG A 56 6.03 10.11 -11.41
N GLU A 57 6.20 11.30 -11.93
CA GLU A 57 7.52 11.88 -12.21
C GLU A 57 8.12 12.52 -10.96
N ARG A 58 7.37 13.40 -10.29
CA ARG A 58 7.90 14.29 -9.27
C ARG A 58 6.95 14.53 -8.10
N CYS A 59 7.55 14.92 -6.98
CA CYS A 59 6.85 15.53 -5.86
C CYS A 59 6.66 17.02 -6.19
N LEU A 60 5.42 17.50 -6.24
CA LEU A 60 5.08 18.89 -6.59
C LEU A 60 5.20 19.79 -5.37
N TYR A 61 4.53 19.41 -4.28
CA TYR A 61 4.52 20.19 -3.03
C TYR A 61 4.39 19.27 -1.82
N THR A 62 5.00 19.69 -0.70
CA THR A 62 4.93 19.01 0.60
C THR A 62 4.44 19.98 1.65
N LEU A 63 3.38 19.62 2.34
CA LEU A 63 2.73 20.41 3.37
C LEU A 63 2.64 19.60 4.66
N SER A 64 2.78 20.29 5.79
CA SER A 64 2.72 19.68 7.11
C SER A 64 1.83 20.51 8.01
N ALA A 65 0.96 19.83 8.77
CA ALA A 65 0.14 20.45 9.80
C ALA A 65 0.26 19.70 11.13
N PRO A 66 0.06 20.38 12.27
CA PRO A 66 0.02 19.76 13.59
C PRO A 66 -1.31 18.99 13.81
N LEU A 67 -1.67 18.12 12.87
CA LEU A 67 -2.88 17.29 12.88
C LEU A 67 -2.55 15.81 13.12
N GLY A 68 -1.54 15.54 13.95
CA GLY A 68 -1.17 14.18 14.33
C GLY A 68 -2.19 13.56 15.30
N ALA A 69 -2.43 12.25 15.17
CA ALA A 69 -3.47 11.55 15.91
C ALA A 69 -3.28 11.63 17.43
N LEU A 70 -2.05 11.45 17.94
CA LEU A 70 -1.74 11.55 19.37
C LEU A 70 -1.96 12.98 19.88
N ARG A 71 -1.39 13.97 19.19
CA ARG A 71 -1.53 15.39 19.54
C ARG A 71 -3.00 15.80 19.65
N LEU A 72 -3.81 15.38 18.67
CA LEU A 72 -5.23 15.70 18.63
C LEU A 72 -6.00 15.00 19.75
N THR A 73 -5.70 13.72 20.02
CA THR A 73 -6.29 13.00 21.14
C THR A 73 -5.98 13.68 22.47
N GLU A 74 -4.71 13.99 22.77
CA GLU A 74 -4.29 14.67 24.00
C GLU A 74 -4.96 16.05 24.18
N SER A 75 -5.18 16.77 23.08
CA SER A 75 -5.73 18.13 23.11
C SER A 75 -7.25 18.15 23.29
N PHE A 76 -7.96 17.20 22.68
CA PHE A 76 -9.41 17.28 22.50
C PHE A 76 -10.22 16.16 23.15
N VAL A 77 -9.69 14.93 23.24
CA VAL A 77 -10.46 13.76 23.69
C VAL A 77 -10.25 13.57 25.20
N ARG A 78 -11.28 13.82 26.02
CA ARG A 78 -11.16 13.80 27.49
C ARG A 78 -12.00 12.73 28.18
N SER A 79 -12.82 11.99 27.44
CA SER A 79 -13.70 10.97 27.97
C SER A 79 -13.70 9.71 27.12
N ASP A 80 -14.16 8.60 27.71
CA ASP A 80 -14.31 7.31 27.03
C ASP A 80 -15.73 6.73 27.29
N PRO A 81 -16.57 6.58 26.26
CA PRO A 81 -16.37 7.04 24.88
C PRO A 81 -16.20 8.57 24.76
N PRO A 82 -15.65 9.06 23.64
CA PRO A 82 -15.48 10.50 23.42
C PRO A 82 -16.81 11.27 23.48
N ALA A 83 -16.87 12.31 24.30
CA ALA A 83 -18.06 13.13 24.45
C ALA A 83 -18.34 13.93 23.16
N ARG A 84 -19.63 14.13 22.83
CA ARG A 84 -20.04 14.90 21.63
C ARG A 84 -19.38 16.28 21.53
N ARG A 85 -19.22 16.98 22.66
CA ARG A 85 -18.55 18.30 22.73
C ARG A 85 -17.07 18.24 22.37
N ASP A 86 -16.39 17.15 22.70
CA ASP A 86 -14.97 16.94 22.42
C ASP A 86 -14.78 16.68 20.92
N LEU A 87 -15.63 15.81 20.37
CA LEU A 87 -15.68 15.52 18.93
C LEU A 87 -16.00 16.77 18.09
N GLN A 88 -16.92 17.63 18.54
CA GLN A 88 -17.22 18.89 17.84
C GLN A 88 -16.02 19.84 17.82
N ARG A 89 -15.33 20.02 18.95
CA ARG A 89 -14.13 20.86 19.03
C ARG A 89 -12.99 20.31 18.16
N LEU A 90 -12.77 19.00 18.21
CA LEU A 90 -11.80 18.33 17.36
C LEU A 90 -12.12 18.54 15.87
N ARG A 91 -13.38 18.32 15.45
CA ARG A 91 -13.81 18.51 14.06
C ARG A 91 -13.58 19.95 13.60
N GLN A 92 -13.92 20.93 14.43
CA GLN A 92 -13.73 22.34 14.09
C GLN A 92 -12.24 22.68 13.92
N HIS A 93 -11.38 22.23 14.84
CA HIS A 93 -9.95 22.47 14.75
C HIS A 93 -9.30 21.81 13.52
N VAL A 94 -9.68 20.56 13.23
CA VAL A 94 -9.24 19.84 12.02
C VAL A 94 -9.66 20.62 10.78
N ARG A 95 -10.92 21.09 10.72
CA ARG A 95 -11.44 21.86 9.59
C ARG A 95 -10.67 23.15 9.33
N GLU A 96 -10.46 23.94 10.38
CA GLU A 96 -9.72 25.21 10.28
C GLU A 96 -8.28 24.97 9.80
N THR A 97 -7.58 24.04 10.45
CA THR A 97 -6.16 23.78 10.19
C THR A 97 -5.93 23.11 8.82
N ALA A 98 -6.76 22.12 8.46
CA ALA A 98 -6.64 21.44 7.17
C ALA A 98 -7.08 22.36 6.02
N GLY A 99 -8.16 23.12 6.19
CA GLY A 99 -8.64 24.06 5.17
C GLY A 99 -7.62 25.15 4.86
N GLU A 100 -6.93 25.71 5.86
CA GLU A 100 -5.82 26.65 5.63
C GLU A 100 -4.65 26.01 4.86
N LEU A 101 -4.37 24.74 5.13
CA LEU A 101 -3.30 24.01 4.46
C LEU A 101 -3.66 23.72 3.00
N LEU A 102 -4.87 23.24 2.74
CA LEU A 102 -5.36 22.88 1.42
C LEU A 102 -5.49 24.08 0.49
N LYS A 103 -5.84 25.27 1.02
CA LYS A 103 -5.80 26.53 0.26
C LYS A 103 -4.42 26.86 -0.33
N LYS A 104 -3.33 26.41 0.31
CA LYS A 104 -1.97 26.63 -0.21
C LYS A 104 -1.64 25.78 -1.44
N MET A 105 -2.45 24.77 -1.74
CA MET A 105 -2.24 23.88 -2.87
C MET A 105 -2.72 24.45 -4.21
N GLY A 106 -3.44 25.58 -4.20
CA GLY A 106 -3.98 26.21 -5.40
C GLY A 106 -5.03 25.35 -6.10
N GLU A 107 -5.16 25.53 -7.42
CA GLU A 107 -6.19 24.88 -8.25
C GLU A 107 -5.83 23.44 -8.69
N SER A 108 -4.70 22.90 -8.25
CA SER A 108 -4.28 21.54 -8.61
C SER A 108 -5.09 20.50 -7.83
N ALA A 109 -6.26 20.14 -8.37
CA ALA A 109 -7.11 19.10 -7.80
C ALA A 109 -6.46 17.72 -7.99
N PRO A 110 -6.19 16.96 -6.91
CA PRO A 110 -5.70 15.60 -7.03
C PRO A 110 -6.80 14.69 -7.61
N ALA A 111 -6.46 13.81 -8.55
CA ALA A 111 -7.40 12.84 -9.11
C ALA A 111 -7.65 11.63 -8.18
N GLN A 112 -6.74 11.37 -7.25
CA GLN A 112 -6.77 10.23 -6.34
C GLN A 112 -5.94 10.49 -5.08
N ALA A 113 -6.21 9.75 -4.01
CA ALA A 113 -5.41 9.76 -2.79
C ALA A 113 -4.65 8.45 -2.56
N TYR A 114 -3.47 8.58 -1.97
CA TYR A 114 -2.68 7.49 -1.43
C TYR A 114 -2.41 7.71 0.06
N GLY A 115 -2.47 6.65 0.85
CA GLY A 115 -2.35 6.73 2.30
C GLY A 115 -1.26 5.83 2.85
N SER A 116 -0.46 6.37 3.78
CA SER A 116 0.48 5.57 4.57
C SER A 116 0.51 6.07 5.99
N SER A 117 0.61 5.16 6.96
CA SER A 117 0.97 5.37 8.38
C SER A 117 0.26 4.30 9.20
N GLY A 118 0.74 4.05 10.43
CA GLY A 118 0.10 3.08 11.31
C GLY A 118 -1.37 3.39 11.61
N SER A 119 -1.78 4.67 11.64
CA SER A 119 -3.17 5.05 11.89
C SER A 119 -4.05 4.77 10.66
N ILE A 120 -3.60 5.13 9.46
CA ILE A 120 -4.32 4.86 8.22
C ILE A 120 -4.43 3.33 7.99
N HIS A 121 -3.34 2.60 8.24
CA HIS A 121 -3.31 1.13 8.12
C HIS A 121 -4.30 0.45 9.06
N ALA A 122 -4.35 0.90 10.31
CA ALA A 122 -5.30 0.41 11.30
C ALA A 122 -6.74 0.72 10.90
N LEU A 123 -7.04 1.94 10.44
CA LEU A 123 -8.38 2.31 9.97
C LEU A 123 -8.87 1.42 8.84
N ALA A 124 -8.01 1.12 7.87
CA ALA A 124 -8.37 0.24 6.77
C ALA A 124 -8.63 -1.20 7.21
N THR A 125 -7.79 -1.73 8.11
CA THR A 125 -7.96 -3.09 8.64
C THR A 125 -9.24 -3.19 9.47
N VAL A 126 -9.52 -2.20 10.32
CA VAL A 126 -10.75 -2.11 11.10
C VAL A 126 -11.97 -1.98 10.19
N SER A 127 -11.91 -1.08 9.21
CA SER A 127 -12.99 -0.85 8.25
C SER A 127 -13.35 -2.13 7.50
N HIS A 128 -12.34 -2.83 6.95
CA HIS A 128 -12.53 -4.10 6.28
C HIS A 128 -13.14 -5.16 7.20
N TRP A 129 -12.64 -5.27 8.43
CA TRP A 129 -13.15 -6.22 9.42
C TRP A 129 -14.61 -5.95 9.79
N LEU A 130 -14.99 -4.70 10.01
CA LEU A 130 -16.36 -4.32 10.37
C LEU A 130 -17.34 -4.57 9.21
N GLU A 131 -16.89 -4.55 7.96
CA GLU A 131 -17.72 -4.83 6.80
C GLU A 131 -17.82 -6.33 6.45
N THR A 132 -16.75 -7.09 6.65
CA THR A 132 -16.63 -8.45 6.11
C THR A 132 -16.49 -9.54 7.18
N SER A 133 -16.15 -9.16 8.42
CA SER A 133 -15.77 -10.08 9.51
C SER A 133 -14.61 -11.02 9.15
N THR A 134 -13.74 -10.63 8.22
CA THR A 134 -12.56 -11.38 7.82
C THR A 134 -11.29 -10.52 7.87
N PRO A 135 -10.09 -11.12 8.03
CA PRO A 135 -8.83 -10.38 7.99
C PRO A 135 -8.54 -9.81 6.60
N LEU A 136 -8.02 -8.58 6.57
CA LEU A 136 -7.54 -7.97 5.34
C LEU A 136 -6.30 -8.72 4.83
N ALA A 137 -6.41 -9.35 3.66
CA ALA A 137 -5.33 -10.17 3.11
C ALA A 137 -4.08 -9.35 2.73
N HIS A 138 -4.28 -8.22 2.06
CA HIS A 138 -3.19 -7.37 1.57
C HIS A 138 -3.52 -5.89 1.82
N LEU A 139 -2.60 -5.19 2.49
CA LEU A 139 -2.74 -3.76 2.77
C LEU A 139 -2.33 -2.91 1.56
N ASN A 140 -1.17 -3.21 0.96
CA ASN A 140 -0.65 -2.43 -0.16
C ASN A 140 -1.55 -2.58 -1.39
N GLY A 141 -2.04 -1.47 -1.93
CA GLY A 141 -2.99 -1.43 -3.03
C GLY A 141 -4.45 -1.57 -2.61
N HIS A 142 -4.75 -1.82 -1.33
CA HIS A 142 -6.13 -1.84 -0.85
C HIS A 142 -6.75 -0.43 -0.93
N VAL A 143 -8.03 -0.35 -1.29
CA VAL A 143 -8.76 0.90 -1.40
C VAL A 143 -9.68 1.04 -0.20
N LEU A 144 -9.44 2.06 0.63
CA LEU A 144 -10.35 2.49 1.68
C LEU A 144 -11.29 3.55 1.11
N THR A 145 -12.57 3.21 0.92
CA THR A 145 -13.56 4.17 0.41
C THR A 145 -13.94 5.19 1.48
N LEU A 146 -14.33 6.38 1.06
CA LEU A 146 -14.80 7.44 1.96
C LEU A 146 -16.05 7.00 2.74
N ASP A 147 -16.96 6.27 2.12
CA ASP A 147 -18.17 5.78 2.79
C ASP A 147 -17.86 4.71 3.85
N SER A 148 -16.94 3.79 3.55
CA SER A 148 -16.41 2.82 4.51
C SER A 148 -15.72 3.52 5.69
N LEU A 149 -14.92 4.55 5.40
CA LEU A 149 -14.27 5.37 6.43
C LEU A 149 -15.30 6.09 7.31
N ARG A 150 -16.30 6.76 6.73
CA ARG A 150 -17.38 7.46 7.47
C ARG A 150 -18.13 6.51 8.42
N ARG A 151 -18.48 5.31 7.94
CA ARG A 151 -19.11 4.29 8.79
C ARG A 151 -18.21 3.89 9.95
N THR A 152 -16.94 3.61 9.63
CA THR A 152 -15.93 3.21 10.61
C THR A 152 -15.69 4.30 11.65
N THR A 153 -15.54 5.56 11.25
CA THR A 153 -15.38 6.71 12.17
C THR A 153 -16.56 6.82 13.13
N ARG A 154 -17.80 6.71 12.65
CA ARG A 154 -19.01 6.78 13.50
C ARG A 154 -19.05 5.65 14.51
N GLN A 155 -18.69 4.43 14.11
CA GLN A 155 -18.63 3.28 15.01
C GLN A 155 -17.54 3.48 16.08
N LEU A 156 -16.33 3.89 15.68
CA LEU A 156 -15.22 4.15 16.59
C LEU A 156 -15.52 5.26 17.61
N GLN A 157 -16.25 6.31 17.20
CA GLN A 157 -16.69 7.39 18.11
C GLN A 157 -17.67 6.91 19.19
N ALA A 158 -18.45 5.86 18.92
CA ALA A 158 -19.42 5.31 19.86
C ALA A 158 -18.82 4.26 20.81
N MET A 159 -17.66 3.71 20.47
CA MET A 159 -16.99 2.67 21.24
C MET A 159 -16.16 3.24 22.39
N THR A 160 -16.16 2.51 23.51
CA THR A 160 -15.16 2.65 24.56
C THR A 160 -13.78 2.23 24.05
N LEU A 161 -12.72 2.63 24.75
CA LEU A 161 -11.35 2.23 24.49
C LEU A 161 -11.24 0.70 24.52
N ARG A 162 -11.84 0.07 25.53
CA ARG A 162 -11.84 -1.39 25.70
C ARG A 162 -12.54 -2.13 24.55
N GLU A 163 -13.58 -1.54 23.97
CA GLU A 163 -14.22 -2.12 22.77
C GLU A 163 -13.35 -1.95 21.54
N ARG A 164 -12.71 -0.78 21.38
CA ARG A 164 -11.75 -0.52 20.28
C ARG A 164 -10.57 -1.50 20.31
N GLU A 165 -10.03 -1.81 21.49
CA GLU A 165 -8.93 -2.78 21.66
C GLU A 165 -9.27 -4.21 21.21
N ARG A 166 -10.56 -4.54 21.05
CA ARG A 166 -10.99 -5.86 20.54
C ARG A 166 -10.98 -5.93 19.02
N LEU A 167 -10.82 -4.80 18.34
CA LEU A 167 -10.78 -4.75 16.88
C LEU A 167 -9.37 -5.09 16.38
N PRO A 168 -9.25 -5.71 15.18
CA PRO A 168 -7.95 -6.03 14.64
C PRO A 168 -7.12 -4.77 14.38
N ALA A 169 -5.80 -4.91 14.52
CA ALA A 169 -4.81 -3.83 14.36
C ALA A 169 -4.90 -2.67 15.38
N LEU A 170 -5.77 -2.76 16.40
CA LEU A 170 -5.85 -1.77 17.48
C LEU A 170 -5.27 -2.31 18.79
N ASP A 171 -3.96 -2.15 18.97
CA ASP A 171 -3.37 -2.24 20.31
C ASP A 171 -3.83 -1.07 21.21
N ALA A 172 -3.56 -1.13 22.52
CA ALA A 172 -4.01 -0.12 23.48
C ALA A 172 -3.65 1.32 23.05
N HIS A 173 -2.41 1.53 22.59
CA HIS A 173 -1.95 2.84 22.15
C HIS A 173 -2.65 3.30 20.87
N ARG A 174 -2.85 2.41 19.90
CA ARG A 174 -3.55 2.72 18.66
C ARG A 174 -5.02 2.98 18.91
N ALA A 175 -5.67 2.16 19.74
CA ALA A 175 -7.07 2.27 20.09
C ALA A 175 -7.37 3.64 20.72
N GLU A 176 -6.46 4.17 21.54
CA GLU A 176 -6.56 5.49 22.15
C GLU A 176 -6.61 6.62 21.09
N ILE A 177 -5.72 6.59 20.10
CA ILE A 177 -5.54 7.68 19.13
C ILE A 177 -6.40 7.55 17.87
N ILE A 178 -7.02 6.39 17.62
CA ILE A 178 -7.64 6.07 16.33
C ILE A 178 -8.80 6.99 15.96
N VAL A 179 -9.59 7.46 16.93
CA VAL A 179 -10.77 8.32 16.68
C VAL A 179 -10.33 9.66 16.08
N ALA A 180 -9.27 10.27 16.63
CA ALA A 180 -8.75 11.53 16.10
C ALA A 180 -8.13 11.36 14.71
N GLY A 181 -7.40 10.25 14.50
CA GLY A 181 -6.89 9.88 13.17
C GLY A 181 -8.02 9.69 12.14
N ALA A 182 -9.09 8.99 12.51
CA ALA A 182 -10.25 8.73 11.64
C ALA A 182 -10.92 10.03 11.19
N MET A 183 -11.20 10.93 12.15
CA MET A 183 -11.84 12.22 11.88
C MET A 183 -10.97 13.13 11.02
N THR A 184 -9.65 13.07 11.20
CA THR A 184 -8.70 13.85 10.39
C THR A 184 -8.67 13.35 8.95
N LEU A 185 -8.54 12.04 8.75
CA LEU A 185 -8.53 11.45 7.42
C LEU A 185 -9.86 11.64 6.68
N GLU A 186 -10.98 11.42 7.38
CA GLU A 186 -12.32 11.63 6.84
C GLU A 186 -12.47 13.07 6.34
N HIS A 187 -12.11 14.06 7.16
CA HIS A 187 -12.22 15.45 6.76
C HIS A 187 -11.34 15.80 5.55
N VAL A 188 -10.10 15.31 5.49
CA VAL A 188 -9.19 15.58 4.36
C VAL A 188 -9.76 15.01 3.05
N LEU A 189 -10.29 13.78 3.07
CA LEU A 189 -10.90 13.19 1.88
C LEU A 189 -12.19 13.91 1.47
N GLU A 190 -13.00 14.36 2.43
CA GLU A 190 -14.21 15.16 2.16
C GLU A 190 -13.89 16.51 1.53
N GLU A 191 -12.93 17.25 2.08
CA GLU A 191 -12.54 18.57 1.59
C GLU A 191 -11.90 18.52 0.20
N LEU A 192 -11.22 17.42 -0.12
CA LEU A 192 -10.65 17.17 -1.45
C LEU A 192 -11.62 16.54 -2.44
N GLU A 193 -12.87 16.25 -2.01
CA GLU A 193 -13.88 15.55 -2.80
C GLU A 193 -13.41 14.20 -3.38
N LEU A 194 -12.53 13.50 -2.64
CA LEU A 194 -11.96 12.22 -3.08
C LEU A 194 -12.82 11.04 -2.60
N PRO A 195 -13.14 10.07 -3.48
CA PRO A 195 -14.03 8.95 -3.14
C PRO A 195 -13.40 7.92 -2.18
N GLY A 196 -12.10 8.03 -1.93
CA GLY A 196 -11.34 7.12 -1.08
C GLY A 196 -9.84 7.30 -1.25
N MET A 197 -9.07 6.35 -0.73
CA MET A 197 -7.62 6.32 -0.89
C MET A 197 -7.07 4.91 -1.11
N THR A 198 -6.00 4.80 -1.88
CA THR A 198 -5.21 3.57 -2.03
C THR A 198 -4.09 3.51 -1.02
N LEU A 199 -3.96 2.40 -0.30
CA LEU A 199 -3.00 2.27 0.78
C LEU A 199 -1.64 1.81 0.29
N SER A 200 -0.59 2.38 0.89
CA SER A 200 0.77 1.89 0.75
C SER A 200 1.27 1.35 2.08
N ASP A 201 1.89 0.18 2.07
CA ASP A 201 2.60 -0.36 3.23
C ASP A 201 3.98 0.30 3.46
N PHE A 202 4.40 1.18 2.54
CA PHE A 202 5.66 1.92 2.59
C PHE A 202 5.44 3.37 2.98
N GLY A 203 6.41 3.94 3.68
CA GLY A 203 6.40 5.36 4.08
C GLY A 203 7.81 5.91 4.13
N VAL A 204 8.09 6.73 5.15
CA VAL A 204 9.38 7.44 5.31
C VAL A 204 10.57 6.49 5.27
N ARG A 205 10.51 5.34 5.95
CA ARG A 205 11.65 4.41 6.08
C ARG A 205 12.08 3.87 4.72
N GLU A 206 11.14 3.43 3.91
CA GLU A 206 11.42 2.89 2.57
C GLU A 206 11.75 3.99 1.57
N GLY A 207 11.21 5.19 1.79
CA GLY A 207 11.64 6.42 1.13
C GLY A 207 13.12 6.71 1.34
N MET A 208 13.60 6.65 2.59
CA MET A 208 15.01 6.87 2.93
C MET A 208 15.93 5.86 2.26
N VAL A 209 15.54 4.59 2.24
CA VAL A 209 16.31 3.54 1.54
C VAL A 209 16.33 3.85 0.04
N SER A 210 15.18 4.15 -0.55
CA SER A 210 15.07 4.43 -1.99
C SER A 210 15.91 5.64 -2.40
N ASP A 211 15.88 6.70 -1.59
CA ASP A 211 16.66 7.92 -1.77
C ASP A 211 18.17 7.66 -1.64
N TYR A 212 18.58 6.91 -0.61
CA TYR A 212 19.98 6.53 -0.41
C TYR A 212 20.51 5.76 -1.61
N VAL A 213 19.80 4.72 -2.06
CA VAL A 213 20.25 3.90 -3.20
C VAL A 213 20.27 4.72 -4.50
N ALA A 214 19.35 5.67 -4.69
CA ALA A 214 19.36 6.54 -5.85
C ALA A 214 20.57 7.49 -5.87
N ARG A 215 20.96 8.06 -4.73
CA ARG A 215 22.13 8.96 -4.62
C ARG A 215 23.47 8.23 -4.80
N HIS A 216 23.52 6.95 -4.45
CA HIS A 216 24.73 6.13 -4.57
C HIS A 216 24.66 5.18 -5.77
N ALA A 217 23.80 5.48 -6.75
CA ALA A 217 23.56 4.64 -7.93
C ALA A 217 24.82 4.35 -8.76
N GLY A 218 25.79 5.26 -8.78
CA GLY A 218 27.06 5.09 -9.49
C GLY A 218 28.02 4.11 -8.79
N GLU A 219 27.93 4.00 -7.47
CA GLU A 219 28.74 3.08 -6.66
C GLU A 219 28.06 1.70 -6.53
N ILE A 220 26.73 1.68 -6.64
CA ILE A 220 25.91 0.48 -6.63
C ILE A 220 25.68 0.05 -8.10
N SER A 221 26.59 -0.75 -8.66
CA SER A 221 26.68 -1.14 -10.10
C SER A 221 25.40 -1.68 -10.79
N SER A 222 24.25 -1.79 -10.11
CA SER A 222 22.99 -2.33 -10.62
C SER A 222 21.84 -1.31 -10.79
N VAL A 223 22.04 -0.03 -10.45
CA VAL A 223 20.91 0.94 -10.37
C VAL A 223 20.49 1.52 -11.73
N ALA A 224 21.36 1.51 -12.75
CA ALA A 224 21.13 2.22 -14.01
C ALA A 224 20.06 1.61 -14.95
N ARG A 225 19.54 0.41 -14.68
CA ARG A 225 18.46 -0.22 -15.47
C ARG A 225 17.44 -0.88 -14.55
N ARG A 226 16.70 -0.07 -13.79
CA ARG A 226 15.60 -0.61 -12.97
C ARG A 226 14.38 -0.86 -13.85
N PRO A 227 13.90 -2.12 -13.96
CA PRO A 227 12.60 -2.38 -14.57
C PRO A 227 11.48 -1.71 -13.77
N GLY A 228 10.31 -1.55 -14.39
CA GLY A 228 9.10 -1.03 -13.75
C GLY A 228 8.73 -1.78 -12.46
N LEU A 229 7.87 -1.19 -11.62
CA LEU A 229 7.57 -1.69 -10.28
C LEU A 229 7.10 -3.16 -10.30
N ARG A 230 6.17 -3.48 -11.20
CA ARG A 230 5.61 -4.83 -11.38
C ARG A 230 6.70 -5.87 -11.63
N LEU A 231 7.46 -5.69 -12.69
CA LEU A 231 8.58 -6.59 -13.04
C LEU A 231 9.64 -6.64 -11.93
N ARG A 232 9.97 -5.51 -11.30
CA ARG A 232 10.90 -5.49 -10.17
C ARG A 232 10.39 -6.33 -8.99
N SER A 233 9.09 -6.29 -8.72
CA SER A 233 8.51 -7.10 -7.65
C SER A 233 8.54 -8.60 -7.96
N VAL A 234 8.28 -8.98 -9.22
CA VAL A 234 8.41 -10.36 -9.70
C VAL A 234 9.84 -10.86 -9.58
N LEU A 235 10.82 -10.10 -10.08
CA LEU A 235 12.24 -10.45 -10.01
C LEU A 235 12.74 -10.55 -8.56
N ARG A 236 12.28 -9.68 -7.67
CA ARG A 236 12.58 -9.76 -6.23
C ARG A 236 12.02 -11.03 -5.61
N CYS A 237 10.81 -11.44 -6.01
CA CYS A 237 10.22 -12.69 -5.55
C CYS A 237 11.10 -13.88 -5.96
N LEU A 238 11.44 -13.99 -7.25
CA LEU A 238 12.34 -15.03 -7.77
C LEU A 238 13.70 -15.05 -7.06
N GLY A 239 14.27 -13.86 -6.80
CA GLY A 239 15.54 -13.72 -6.09
C GLY A 239 15.52 -14.26 -4.64
N ARG A 240 14.38 -14.20 -3.94
CA ARG A 240 14.24 -14.79 -2.59
C ARG A 240 14.32 -16.31 -2.60
N PHE A 241 13.80 -16.92 -3.66
CA PHE A 241 13.70 -18.37 -3.81
C PHE A 241 14.87 -18.98 -4.61
N ARG A 242 15.84 -18.15 -5.06
CA ARG A 242 17.04 -18.59 -5.79
C ARG A 242 16.73 -19.45 -7.03
N ILE A 243 15.64 -19.13 -7.72
CA ILE A 243 15.23 -19.80 -8.96
C ILE A 243 16.29 -19.65 -10.05
N ASP A 244 16.41 -20.63 -10.94
CA ASP A 244 17.23 -20.51 -12.15
C ASP A 244 16.68 -19.42 -13.08
N MET A 245 17.25 -18.23 -12.92
CA MET A 245 16.88 -17.05 -13.71
C MET A 245 17.18 -17.21 -15.20
N ARG A 246 18.10 -18.11 -15.61
CA ARG A 246 18.36 -18.35 -17.04
C ARG A 246 17.20 -19.14 -17.64
N HIS A 247 16.77 -20.20 -16.96
CA HIS A 247 15.63 -21.00 -17.38
C HIS A 247 14.35 -20.16 -17.43
N ALA A 248 14.03 -19.45 -16.34
CA ALA A 248 12.83 -18.61 -16.27
C ALA A 248 12.78 -17.56 -17.40
N LYS A 249 13.89 -16.87 -17.67
CA LYS A 249 13.98 -15.89 -18.77
C LYS A 249 13.85 -16.54 -20.15
N HIS A 250 14.40 -17.73 -20.34
CA HIS A 250 14.30 -18.46 -21.60
C HIS A 250 12.84 -18.82 -21.91
N ILE A 251 12.12 -19.39 -20.93
CA ILE A 251 10.70 -19.72 -21.06
C ILE A 251 9.85 -18.47 -21.29
N ALA A 252 10.09 -17.40 -20.52
CA ALA A 252 9.42 -16.13 -20.71
C ALA A 252 9.59 -15.57 -22.14
N ARG A 253 10.80 -15.62 -22.69
CA ARG A 253 11.07 -15.19 -24.07
C ARG A 253 10.25 -16.01 -25.07
N LEU A 254 10.30 -17.34 -24.99
CA LEU A 254 9.57 -18.21 -25.91
C LEU A 254 8.04 -18.01 -25.81
N ALA A 255 7.52 -17.86 -24.60
CA ALA A 255 6.10 -17.60 -24.37
C ALA A 255 5.65 -16.28 -25.01
N LEU A 256 6.48 -15.23 -24.91
CA LEU A 256 6.19 -13.94 -25.52
C LEU A 256 6.35 -13.95 -27.05
N GLU A 257 7.33 -14.67 -27.59
CA GLU A 257 7.46 -14.86 -29.05
C GLU A 257 6.22 -15.56 -29.63
N LEU A 258 5.68 -16.56 -28.93
CA LEU A 258 4.44 -17.24 -29.33
C LEU A 258 3.21 -16.34 -29.20
N PHE A 259 3.11 -15.56 -28.12
CA PHE A 259 2.05 -14.59 -27.94
C PHE A 259 2.04 -13.57 -29.08
N ASP A 260 3.18 -12.97 -29.38
CA ASP A 260 3.30 -11.96 -30.43
C ASP A 260 2.98 -12.54 -31.82
N ALA A 261 3.40 -13.76 -32.10
CA ALA A 261 3.13 -14.44 -33.37
C ALA A 261 1.65 -14.84 -33.53
N LEU A 262 0.90 -14.99 -32.44
CA LEU A 262 -0.49 -15.42 -32.43
C LEU A 262 -1.47 -14.28 -32.14
N GLN A 263 -1.01 -13.02 -32.18
CA GLN A 263 -1.81 -11.84 -31.85
C GLN A 263 -3.12 -11.76 -32.64
N GLU A 264 -3.10 -12.13 -33.93
CA GLU A 264 -4.29 -12.15 -34.80
C GLU A 264 -5.30 -13.26 -34.43
N VAL A 265 -4.88 -14.27 -33.68
CA VAL A 265 -5.73 -15.40 -33.28
C VAL A 265 -6.41 -15.14 -31.94
N HIS A 266 -5.67 -14.62 -30.96
CA HIS A 266 -6.18 -14.46 -29.61
C HIS A 266 -6.68 -13.05 -29.29
N GLU A 267 -6.28 -12.02 -30.06
CA GLU A 267 -6.74 -10.62 -29.91
C GLU A 267 -6.59 -10.07 -28.48
N LEU A 268 -5.55 -10.50 -27.76
CA LEU A 268 -5.33 -10.13 -26.35
C LEU A 268 -4.54 -8.84 -26.23
N SER A 269 -4.69 -8.15 -25.11
CA SER A 269 -4.13 -6.81 -24.90
C SER A 269 -2.63 -6.82 -24.53
N PRO A 270 -1.95 -5.67 -24.60
CA PRO A 270 -0.61 -5.52 -24.04
C PRO A 270 -0.51 -5.83 -22.54
N LEU A 271 -1.61 -5.65 -21.79
CA LEU A 271 -1.68 -6.04 -20.38
C LEU A 271 -1.60 -7.56 -20.23
N ASP A 272 -2.36 -8.31 -21.04
CA ASP A 272 -2.34 -9.78 -21.03
C ASP A 272 -0.94 -10.32 -21.36
N ARG A 273 -0.26 -9.69 -22.32
CA ARG A 273 1.14 -9.98 -22.65
C ARG A 273 2.07 -9.80 -21.46
N GLU A 274 1.88 -8.74 -20.69
CA GLU A 274 2.68 -8.47 -19.47
C GLU A 274 2.37 -9.49 -18.37
N LEU A 275 1.10 -9.86 -18.16
CA LEU A 275 0.73 -10.90 -17.19
C LEU A 275 1.31 -12.26 -17.57
N LEU A 276 1.31 -12.61 -18.86
CA LEU A 276 1.97 -13.82 -19.38
C LEU A 276 3.47 -13.79 -19.11
N HIS A 277 4.13 -12.65 -19.34
CA HIS A 277 5.54 -12.49 -19.02
C HIS A 277 5.83 -12.83 -17.55
N PHE A 278 5.04 -12.29 -16.62
CA PHE A 278 5.22 -12.56 -15.20
C PHE A 278 4.92 -14.01 -14.83
N ALA A 279 3.86 -14.59 -15.40
CA ALA A 279 3.52 -15.99 -15.17
C ALA A 279 4.62 -16.93 -15.67
N ALA A 280 5.17 -16.68 -16.86
CA ALA A 280 6.26 -17.48 -17.42
C ALA A 280 7.56 -17.32 -16.62
N LEU A 281 7.84 -16.14 -16.07
CA LEU A 281 8.97 -15.97 -15.15
C LEU A 281 8.78 -16.74 -13.83
N LEU A 282 7.55 -16.84 -13.34
CA LEU A 282 7.22 -17.45 -12.04
C LEU A 282 6.80 -18.93 -12.13
N HIS A 283 6.66 -19.51 -13.33
CA HIS A 283 6.01 -20.81 -13.53
C HIS A 283 6.63 -21.94 -12.69
N ASP A 284 7.95 -21.91 -12.54
CA ASP A 284 8.71 -22.94 -11.83
C ASP A 284 9.06 -22.56 -10.38
N ILE A 285 8.49 -21.48 -9.84
CA ILE A 285 8.81 -21.02 -8.48
C ILE A 285 8.43 -22.05 -7.40
N GLY A 286 7.50 -22.96 -7.69
CA GLY A 286 7.07 -24.01 -6.77
C GLY A 286 8.07 -25.15 -6.61
N SER A 287 9.06 -25.29 -7.49
CA SER A 287 10.10 -26.33 -7.42
C SER A 287 10.92 -26.27 -6.13
N VAL A 288 10.97 -25.10 -5.47
CA VAL A 288 11.62 -24.90 -4.18
C VAL A 288 10.93 -25.61 -3.01
N ILE A 289 9.64 -25.94 -3.15
CA ILE A 289 8.90 -26.74 -2.18
C ILE A 289 9.05 -28.22 -2.53
N GLY A 290 8.89 -28.55 -3.81
CA GLY A 290 9.02 -29.90 -4.31
C GLY A 290 8.79 -29.93 -5.81
N TYR A 291 9.42 -30.89 -6.48
CA TYR A 291 9.27 -31.08 -7.92
C TYR A 291 7.89 -31.63 -8.28
N ASP A 292 7.39 -32.58 -7.49
CA ASP A 292 6.03 -33.10 -7.62
C ASP A 292 5.04 -32.03 -7.16
N GLY A 293 4.07 -31.71 -8.02
CA GLY A 293 3.09 -30.66 -7.72
C GLY A 293 3.66 -29.24 -7.71
N HIS A 294 4.83 -29.00 -8.33
CA HIS A 294 5.44 -27.66 -8.36
C HIS A 294 4.51 -26.61 -8.98
N ALA A 295 3.59 -26.98 -9.86
CA ALA A 295 2.62 -26.05 -10.44
C ALA A 295 1.56 -25.60 -9.40
N GLU A 296 1.09 -26.50 -8.54
CA GLU A 296 0.23 -26.19 -7.39
C GLU A 296 0.96 -25.31 -6.37
N HIS A 297 2.23 -25.63 -6.11
CA HIS A 297 3.10 -24.85 -5.23
C HIS A 297 3.37 -23.46 -5.81
N ALA A 298 3.60 -23.33 -7.12
CA ALA A 298 3.78 -22.06 -7.80
C ALA A 298 2.53 -21.20 -7.64
N HIS A 299 1.35 -21.76 -7.88
CA HIS A 299 0.09 -21.07 -7.62
C HIS A 299 -0.02 -20.59 -6.18
N TYR A 300 0.27 -21.45 -5.20
CA TYR A 300 0.23 -21.08 -3.78
C TYR A 300 1.20 -19.95 -3.47
N ILE A 301 2.46 -20.05 -3.91
CA ILE A 301 3.47 -19.01 -3.67
C ILE A 301 3.05 -17.70 -4.31
N ILE A 302 2.59 -17.70 -5.57
CA ILE A 302 2.21 -16.47 -6.28
C ILE A 302 1.00 -15.80 -5.61
N MET A 303 -0.04 -16.56 -5.27
CA MET A 303 -1.23 -16.05 -4.59
C MET A 303 -0.94 -15.44 -3.22
N ASN A 304 0.12 -15.87 -2.56
CA ASN A 304 0.54 -15.38 -1.25
C ASN A 304 1.80 -14.49 -1.33
N ALA A 305 2.36 -14.30 -2.52
CA ALA A 305 3.47 -13.40 -2.74
C ALA A 305 2.90 -12.00 -2.83
N SER A 306 3.35 -11.11 -1.95
CA SER A 306 3.00 -9.68 -1.98
C SER A 306 3.69 -8.98 -3.16
N LEU A 307 3.32 -9.36 -4.39
CA LEU A 307 3.82 -8.80 -5.63
C LEU A 307 3.18 -7.41 -5.85
N ARG A 308 4.02 -6.39 -5.94
CA ARG A 308 3.61 -4.99 -5.94
C ARG A 308 3.29 -4.49 -7.33
N GLY A 309 2.33 -3.55 -7.40
CA GLY A 309 1.79 -3.03 -8.66
C GLY A 309 0.86 -4.01 -9.37
N LEU A 310 0.47 -5.11 -8.72
CA LEU A 310 -0.48 -6.08 -9.26
C LEU A 310 -1.79 -6.04 -8.47
N SER A 311 -2.90 -5.97 -9.18
CA SER A 311 -4.23 -6.12 -8.59
C SER A 311 -4.47 -7.57 -8.14
N ALA A 312 -5.47 -7.79 -7.28
CA ALA A 312 -5.84 -9.14 -6.85
C ALA A 312 -6.32 -10.02 -8.03
N GLU A 313 -6.93 -9.41 -9.04
CA GLU A 313 -7.36 -10.10 -10.25
C GLU A 313 -6.17 -10.48 -11.13
N GLU A 314 -5.25 -9.54 -11.36
CA GLU A 314 -4.02 -9.79 -12.11
C GLU A 314 -3.16 -10.88 -11.47
N LEU A 315 -3.04 -10.86 -10.14
CA LEU A 315 -2.30 -11.88 -9.39
C LEU A 315 -2.93 -13.27 -9.58
N ARG A 316 -4.26 -13.35 -9.63
CA ARG A 316 -4.99 -14.60 -9.90
C ARG A 316 -4.76 -15.09 -11.33
N VAL A 317 -4.72 -14.20 -12.32
CA VAL A 317 -4.40 -14.57 -13.70
C VAL A 317 -3.00 -15.16 -13.77
N ILE A 318 -1.99 -14.46 -13.22
CA ILE A 318 -0.60 -14.91 -13.18
C ILE A 318 -0.48 -16.28 -12.49
N ALA A 319 -1.10 -16.43 -11.32
CA ALA A 319 -1.07 -17.68 -10.55
C ALA A 319 -1.73 -18.84 -11.31
N ASN A 320 -2.84 -18.60 -12.00
CA ASN A 320 -3.53 -19.64 -12.77
C ASN A 320 -2.73 -20.05 -14.01
N VAL A 321 -2.13 -19.10 -14.74
CA VAL A 321 -1.27 -19.43 -15.88
C VAL A 321 -0.07 -20.26 -15.41
N ALA A 322 0.56 -19.87 -14.30
CA ALA A 322 1.63 -20.66 -13.69
C ALA A 322 1.15 -22.04 -13.20
N ARG A 323 -0.08 -22.16 -12.70
CA ARG A 323 -0.67 -23.44 -12.26
C ARG A 323 -0.91 -24.42 -13.42
N TYR A 324 -1.41 -23.92 -14.53
CA TYR A 324 -1.88 -24.72 -15.67
C TYR A 324 -0.89 -24.73 -16.83
N HIS A 325 0.39 -24.42 -16.58
CA HIS A 325 1.44 -24.44 -17.60
C HIS A 325 1.80 -25.86 -18.07
N ASN A 326 1.40 -26.89 -17.30
CA ASN A 326 1.67 -28.30 -17.58
C ASN A 326 0.41 -29.05 -18.04
N LYS A 327 0.40 -30.39 -17.99
CA LYS A 327 -0.65 -31.25 -18.55
C LYS A 327 -2.07 -31.00 -17.98
N ALA A 328 -2.20 -30.34 -16.82
CA ALA A 328 -3.50 -30.07 -16.22
C ALA A 328 -4.25 -28.97 -16.99
N ARG A 329 -5.50 -29.23 -17.40
CA ARG A 329 -6.36 -28.21 -18.00
C ARG A 329 -7.11 -27.41 -16.93
N PRO A 330 -7.37 -26.11 -17.15
CA PRO A 330 -8.20 -25.30 -16.27
C PRO A 330 -9.57 -25.97 -16.05
N ARG A 331 -10.04 -25.95 -14.80
CA ARG A 331 -11.39 -26.41 -14.44
C ARG A 331 -12.19 -25.21 -13.93
N THR A 332 -13.42 -25.06 -14.40
CA THR A 332 -14.34 -24.07 -13.82
C THR A 332 -14.62 -24.41 -12.36
N ARG A 333 -14.76 -23.40 -11.51
CA ARG A 333 -15.04 -23.55 -10.07
C ARG A 333 -16.51 -23.98 -9.81
N THR A 334 -16.98 -24.98 -10.55
CA THR A 334 -18.27 -25.64 -10.45
C THR A 334 -18.05 -27.15 -10.50
N SER A 335 -17.26 -27.66 -9.56
CA SER A 335 -17.37 -29.04 -9.11
C SER A 335 -16.99 -29.05 -7.65
N THR A 336 -18.00 -28.98 -6.78
CA THR A 336 -17.91 -29.46 -5.41
C THR A 336 -17.20 -30.83 -5.41
N PRO A 337 -16.20 -31.07 -4.53
CA PRO A 337 -15.69 -32.41 -4.38
C PRO A 337 -16.85 -33.27 -3.84
N SER A 338 -17.26 -34.26 -4.62
CA SER A 338 -18.03 -35.38 -4.10
C SER A 338 -17.19 -36.01 -3.00
N THR A 339 -17.59 -35.79 -1.76
CA THR A 339 -17.22 -36.63 -0.62
C THR A 339 -17.46 -38.08 -1.02
N ARG A 340 -16.41 -38.90 -0.99
CA ARG A 340 -16.52 -40.33 -0.74
C ARG A 340 -15.99 -40.59 0.65
#